data_AF-A0AAV0E5W4-F1
#
_entry.id   AF-A0AAV0E5W4-F1
#
_cell.length_a   1.000
_cell.length_b   1.000
_cell.length_c   1.000
_cell.angle_alpha   90.00
_cell.angle_beta   90.00
_cell.angle_gamma   90.00
#
_symmetry.space_group_name_H-M   'P 1'
#
loop_
_entity.id
_entity.type
_entity.pdbx_description
1 polymer ?
#
loop_
_entity_poly.entity_id
_entity_poly.type
_entity_poly.pdbx_seq_one_letter_code
_entity_poly.pdbx_strand_id
1 'polypeptide(L)'
;MKPFATSWLKDTDLRGSLDDQGKLMVDANLRVKGHNNIFAIGDIVDTKELKQGYIARNHALLVAKNVKLLISGAEEQKMAKYKPGPTMAIVSLGRREAVMQVGCITISGRIPGMIKSGDLFVGKARKELGLKS
;
A
#
# COMPACT_ATOMS: atom_id res chain seq x y z
N MET A 1 11.84 -15.64 13.69
CA MET A 1 10.50 -15.14 13.28
C MET A 1 10.06 -15.95 12.07
N LYS A 2 8.80 -16.41 12.00
CA LYS A 2 8.31 -17.21 10.86
C LYS A 2 8.21 -16.30 9.62
N PRO A 3 8.66 -16.72 8.43
CA PRO A 3 8.57 -15.89 7.23
C PRO A 3 7.12 -15.55 6.91
N PHE A 4 6.86 -14.32 6.46
CA PHE A 4 5.54 -13.77 6.13
C PHE A 4 4.82 -14.58 5.06
N ALA A 5 5.54 -15.06 4.04
CA ALA A 5 4.97 -15.88 2.97
C ALA A 5 4.41 -17.22 3.48
N THR A 6 3.13 -17.43 3.17
CA THR A 6 2.43 -18.71 3.35
C THR A 6 2.87 -19.72 2.28
N SER A 7 2.52 -21.00 2.47
CA SER A 7 2.73 -22.04 1.44
C SER A 7 2.13 -21.66 0.10
N TRP A 8 0.96 -21.00 0.12
CA TRP A 8 0.29 -20.50 -1.07
C TRP A 8 1.18 -19.66 -1.99
N LEU A 9 2.13 -18.88 -1.44
CA LEU A 9 3.05 -18.08 -2.26
C LEU A 9 4.37 -18.83 -2.54
N LYS A 10 4.85 -19.60 -1.56
CA LYS A 10 6.13 -20.35 -1.63
C LYS A 10 6.12 -21.54 -2.58
N ASP A 11 4.94 -22.07 -2.88
CA ASP A 11 4.74 -23.24 -3.72
C ASP A 11 4.30 -22.85 -5.15
N THR A 12 4.58 -21.60 -5.55
CA THR A 12 4.31 -21.05 -6.89
C THR A 12 5.60 -20.61 -7.57
N ASP A 13 5.50 -20.24 -8.85
CA ASP A 13 6.61 -19.66 -9.61
C ASP A 13 7.16 -18.36 -9.02
N LEU A 14 6.41 -17.72 -8.10
CA LEU A 14 6.84 -16.50 -7.41
C LEU A 14 7.82 -16.75 -6.25
N ARG A 15 8.11 -18.02 -5.90
CA ARG A 15 9.03 -18.36 -4.81
C ARG A 15 10.39 -17.67 -4.94
N GLY A 16 10.92 -17.58 -6.16
CA GLY A 16 12.20 -16.93 -6.46
C GLY A 16 12.18 -15.40 -6.32
N SER A 17 10.99 -14.81 -6.22
CA SER A 17 10.79 -13.37 -6.10
C SER A 17 10.48 -12.92 -4.67
N LEU A 18 10.68 -13.78 -3.68
CA LEU A 18 10.50 -13.47 -2.26
C LEU A 18 11.80 -12.97 -1.61
N ASP A 19 11.70 -11.96 -0.75
CA ASP A 19 12.78 -11.55 0.14
C ASP A 19 12.95 -12.54 1.32
N ASP A 20 13.95 -12.30 2.16
CA ASP A 20 14.25 -13.09 3.35
C ASP A 20 13.11 -13.11 4.38
N GLN A 21 12.25 -12.08 4.35
CA GLN A 21 11.05 -11.99 5.18
C GLN A 21 9.84 -12.68 4.55
N GLY A 22 9.92 -13.16 3.30
CA GLY A 22 8.82 -13.76 2.56
C GLY A 22 7.82 -12.73 1.99
N LYS A 23 8.28 -11.55 1.60
CA LYS A 23 7.52 -10.54 0.84
C LYS A 23 7.94 -10.55 -0.62
N LEU A 24 7.04 -10.20 -1.52
CA LEU A 24 7.34 -10.07 -2.95
C LEU A 24 8.25 -8.86 -3.17
N MET A 25 9.42 -9.12 -3.75
CA MET A 25 10.33 -8.09 -4.20
C MET A 25 9.79 -7.39 -5.43
N VAL A 26 9.68 -6.06 -5.37
CA VAL A 26 9.17 -5.27 -6.50
C VAL A 26 10.16 -4.22 -7.01
N ASP A 27 9.98 -3.81 -8.27
CA ASP A 27 10.67 -2.66 -8.86
C ASP A 27 9.96 -1.33 -8.54
N ALA A 28 10.50 -0.23 -9.05
CA ALA A 28 9.92 1.10 -8.85
C ALA A 28 8.53 1.25 -9.50
N ASN A 29 8.12 0.38 -10.43
CA ASN A 29 6.80 0.38 -11.06
C ASN A 29 5.82 -0.58 -10.34
N LEU A 30 6.25 -1.17 -9.21
CA LEU A 30 5.54 -2.22 -8.47
C LEU A 30 5.36 -3.53 -9.25
N ARG A 31 6.24 -3.81 -10.21
CA ARG A 31 6.33 -5.13 -10.86
C ARG A 31 7.15 -6.08 -10.01
N VAL A 32 6.72 -7.34 -9.95
CA VAL A 32 7.47 -8.38 -9.24
C VAL A 32 8.78 -8.64 -9.97
N LYS A 33 9.91 -8.61 -9.25
CA LYS A 33 11.22 -8.86 -9.85
C LYS A 33 11.26 -10.23 -10.52
N GLY A 34 11.84 -10.28 -11.73
CA GLY A 34 11.86 -11.49 -12.57
C GLY A 34 10.65 -11.62 -13.50
N HIS A 35 9.65 -10.73 -13.41
CA HIS A 35 8.44 -10.78 -14.23
C HIS A 35 8.10 -9.41 -14.82
N ASN A 36 7.78 -9.37 -16.11
CA ASN A 36 7.40 -8.12 -16.80
C ASN A 36 5.89 -7.88 -16.81
N ASN A 37 5.09 -8.90 -16.47
CA ASN A 37 3.64 -8.93 -16.54
C ASN A 37 2.94 -9.18 -15.19
N ILE A 38 3.69 -9.24 -14.09
CA ILE A 38 3.14 -9.47 -12.74
C ILE A 38 3.42 -8.23 -11.87
N PHE A 39 2.37 -7.74 -11.21
CA PHE A 39 2.44 -6.60 -10.29
C PHE A 39 1.99 -7.05 -8.90
N ALA A 40 2.56 -6.44 -7.86
CA ALA A 40 2.19 -6.70 -6.47
C ALA A 40 1.98 -5.40 -5.70
N ILE A 41 1.00 -5.38 -4.81
CA ILE A 41 0.58 -4.19 -4.06
C ILE A 41 0.21 -4.54 -2.61
N GLY A 42 0.13 -3.53 -1.74
CA GLY A 42 -0.27 -3.71 -0.34
C GLY A 42 0.78 -4.41 0.52
N ASP A 43 0.32 -5.16 1.52
CA ASP A 43 1.16 -5.64 2.62
C ASP A 43 2.21 -6.68 2.19
N ILE A 44 1.97 -7.36 1.06
CA ILE A 44 2.80 -8.43 0.53
C ILE A 44 4.12 -7.94 -0.07
N VAL A 45 4.29 -6.65 -0.38
CA VAL A 45 5.49 -6.14 -1.07
C VAL A 45 6.61 -5.76 -0.10
N ASP A 46 7.86 -5.89 -0.55
CA ASP A 46 9.09 -5.61 0.22
C ASP A 46 9.37 -4.12 0.48
N THR A 47 8.54 -3.20 -0.05
CA THR A 47 8.70 -1.76 0.18
C THR A 47 8.77 -1.42 1.66
N LYS A 48 9.84 -0.70 2.05
CA LYS A 48 10.13 -0.28 3.43
C LYS A 48 9.28 0.91 3.87
N GLU A 49 8.01 0.63 4.14
CA GLU A 49 7.03 1.61 4.62
C GLU A 49 6.00 0.92 5.53
N LEU A 50 5.20 1.72 6.25
CA LEU A 50 4.09 1.16 7.03
C LEU A 50 3.08 0.49 6.11
N LYS A 51 2.59 -0.66 6.54
CA LYS A 51 1.57 -1.42 5.80
C LYS A 51 0.19 -0.91 6.23
N GLN A 52 -0.40 -0.03 5.42
CA GLN A 52 -1.64 0.69 5.71
C GLN A 52 -2.58 0.66 4.49
N GLY A 53 -3.89 0.65 4.75
CA GLY A 53 -4.89 0.58 3.67
C GLY A 53 -4.80 1.71 2.65
N TYR A 54 -4.48 2.95 3.08
CA TYR A 54 -4.32 4.06 2.15
C TYR A 54 -3.06 3.93 1.27
N ILE A 55 -2.00 3.28 1.77
CA ILE A 55 -0.78 2.98 1.01
C ILE A 55 -1.08 1.89 -0.02
N ALA A 56 -1.77 0.82 0.38
CA ALA A 56 -2.24 -0.21 -0.54
C ALA A 56 -3.11 0.37 -1.66
N ARG A 57 -3.97 1.35 -1.36
CA ARG A 57 -4.74 2.10 -2.36
C ARG A 57 -3.83 2.89 -3.31
N ASN A 58 -2.84 3.61 -2.80
CA ASN A 58 -1.89 4.34 -3.65
C ASN A 58 -1.14 3.40 -4.60
N HIS A 59 -0.73 2.22 -4.12
CA HIS A 59 -0.15 1.17 -4.96
C HIS A 59 -1.13 0.74 -6.07
N ALA A 60 -2.40 0.49 -5.71
CA ALA A 60 -3.43 0.08 -6.67
C ALA A 60 -3.64 1.13 -7.77
N LEU A 61 -3.72 2.42 -7.42
CA LEU A 61 -3.90 3.50 -8.39
C LEU A 61 -2.71 3.61 -9.36
N LEU A 62 -1.49 3.45 -8.84
CA LEU A 62 -0.27 3.47 -9.67
C LEU A 62 -0.21 2.26 -10.61
N VAL A 63 -0.45 1.06 -10.08
CA VAL A 63 -0.45 -0.17 -10.89
C VAL A 63 -1.56 -0.13 -11.94
N ALA A 64 -2.78 0.32 -11.60
CA ALA A 64 -3.87 0.45 -12.57
C ALA A 64 -3.51 1.41 -13.72
N LYS A 65 -2.83 2.53 -13.41
CA LYS A 65 -2.31 3.45 -14.43
C LYS A 65 -1.29 2.77 -15.33
N ASN A 66 -0.34 2.02 -14.76
CA ASN A 66 0.70 1.32 -15.52
C ASN A 66 0.12 0.19 -16.38
N VAL A 67 -0.79 -0.62 -15.84
CA VAL A 67 -1.49 -1.68 -16.57
C VAL A 67 -2.28 -1.09 -17.76
N LYS A 68 -3.02 0.01 -17.55
CA LYS A 68 -3.72 0.69 -18.66
C LYS A 68 -2.76 1.17 -19.74
N LEU A 69 -1.60 1.72 -19.36
CA LEU A 69 -0.56 2.15 -20.28
C LEU A 69 -0.03 0.97 -21.10
N LEU A 70 0.28 -0.16 -20.47
CA LEU A 70 0.77 -1.36 -21.15
C LEU A 70 -0.28 -1.96 -22.09
N ILE A 71 -1.55 -2.02 -21.69
CA ILE A 71 -2.65 -2.49 -22.55
C ILE A 71 -2.78 -1.63 -23.81
N SER A 72 -2.47 -0.33 -23.73
CA SER A 72 -2.49 0.57 -24.89
C SER A 72 -1.29 0.42 -25.83
N GLY A 73 -0.33 -0.47 -25.51
CA GLY A 73 0.88 -0.69 -26.31
C GLY A 73 1.94 0.41 -26.16
N ALA A 74 1.79 1.29 -25.17
CA ALA A 74 2.77 2.33 -24.90
C ALA A 74 4.06 1.76 -24.28
N GLU A 75 5.18 2.45 -24.50
CA GLU A 75 6.50 2.04 -24.02
C GLU A 75 6.56 1.89 -22.49
N GLU A 76 7.13 0.77 -22.03
CA GLU A 76 7.30 0.46 -20.60
C GLU A 76 8.03 1.56 -19.81
N GLN A 77 8.97 2.26 -20.45
CA GLN A 77 9.74 3.35 -19.83
C GLN A 77 8.86 4.53 -19.37
N LYS A 78 7.64 4.64 -19.91
CA LYS A 78 6.67 5.68 -19.56
C LYS A 78 5.83 5.31 -18.33
N MET A 79 6.00 4.12 -17.76
CA MET A 79 5.30 3.71 -16.55
C MET A 79 5.63 4.63 -15.37
N ALA A 80 4.61 4.93 -14.58
CA ALA A 80 4.73 5.70 -13.35
C ALA A 80 5.53 4.90 -12.31
N LYS A 81 6.38 5.62 -11.57
CA LYS A 81 7.21 5.07 -10.50
C LYS A 81 6.60 5.38 -9.13
N TYR A 82 6.52 4.38 -8.27
CA TYR A 82 6.13 4.52 -6.88
C TYR A 82 7.26 5.12 -6.05
N LYS A 83 6.90 6.02 -5.14
CA LYS A 83 7.80 6.59 -4.15
C LYS A 83 7.10 6.55 -2.80
N PRO A 84 7.65 5.84 -1.80
CA PRO A 84 7.12 5.85 -0.45
C PRO A 84 7.00 7.28 0.08
N GLY A 85 5.87 7.57 0.72
CA GLY A 85 5.65 8.84 1.41
C GLY A 85 6.31 8.86 2.80
N PRO A 86 6.21 10.00 3.52
CA PRO A 86 6.63 10.06 4.91
C PRO A 86 5.85 9.06 5.77
N THR A 87 6.52 8.50 6.78
CA THR A 87 5.90 7.56 7.72
C THR A 87 4.89 8.31 8.59
N MET A 88 3.62 7.87 8.50
CA MET A 88 2.51 8.41 9.28
C MET A 88 1.66 7.28 9.84
N ALA A 89 1.32 7.37 11.13
CA ALA A 89 0.38 6.47 11.80
C ALA A 89 -0.64 7.30 12.58
N ILE A 90 -1.90 6.85 12.57
CA ILE A 90 -2.97 7.43 13.40
C ILE A 90 -3.68 6.30 14.12
N VAL A 91 -3.65 6.32 15.45
CA VAL A 91 -4.26 5.32 16.32
C VAL A 91 -5.38 5.99 17.12
N SER A 92 -6.60 5.47 16.98
CA SER A 92 -7.77 5.97 17.73
C SER A 92 -7.65 5.68 19.23
N LEU A 93 -7.95 6.67 20.05
CA LEU A 93 -8.13 6.58 21.50
C LEU A 93 -9.63 6.72 21.83
N GLY A 94 -10.42 5.72 21.47
CA GLY A 94 -11.88 5.77 21.58
C GLY A 94 -12.54 6.59 20.46
N ARG A 95 -13.79 7.02 20.67
CA ARG A 95 -14.66 7.56 19.60
C ARG A 95 -14.31 8.98 19.14
N ARG A 96 -13.54 9.74 19.92
CA ARG A 96 -13.33 11.19 19.69
C ARG A 96 -11.88 11.64 19.67
N GLU A 97 -10.97 10.81 20.14
CA GLU A 97 -9.56 11.15 20.27
C GLU A 97 -8.70 10.16 19.52
N ALA A 98 -7.48 10.57 19.20
CA ALA A 98 -6.46 9.72 18.60
C ALA A 98 -5.07 10.25 18.94
N VAL A 99 -4.06 9.44 18.64
CA VAL A 99 -2.66 9.85 18.53
C VAL A 99 -2.25 9.72 17.09
N MET A 100 -1.65 10.76 16.54
CA MET A 100 -1.06 10.81 15.22
C MET A 100 0.44 11.04 15.35
N GLN A 101 1.23 10.23 14.66
CA GLN A 101 2.67 10.40 14.53
C GLN A 101 3.03 10.59 13.06
N VAL A 102 3.79 11.63 12.76
CA VAL A 102 4.36 11.90 11.43
C VAL A 102 5.84 12.23 11.60
N GLY A 103 6.72 11.33 11.17
CA GLY A 103 8.15 11.45 11.46
C GLY A 103 8.40 11.59 12.97
N CYS A 104 9.08 12.68 13.37
CA CYS A 104 9.38 12.98 14.77
C CYS A 104 8.28 13.79 15.50
N ILE A 105 7.18 14.14 14.82
CA ILE A 105 6.10 14.95 15.38
C ILE A 105 4.98 14.03 15.87
N THR A 106 4.56 14.23 17.12
CA THR A 106 3.43 13.52 17.73
C THR A 106 2.35 14.52 18.14
N ILE A 107 1.11 14.26 17.73
CA ILE A 107 -0.07 15.07 18.03
C ILE A 107 -1.13 14.15 18.62
N SER A 108 -1.72 14.53 19.75
CA SER A 108 -2.79 13.77 20.42
C SER A 108 -4.05 14.60 20.64
N GLY A 109 -5.17 13.92 20.84
CA GLY A 109 -6.46 14.53 21.21
C GLY A 109 -7.45 14.55 20.05
N ARG A 110 -8.31 15.58 20.03
CA ARG A 110 -9.50 15.60 19.15
C ARG A 110 -9.20 15.89 17.68
N ILE A 111 -8.14 16.64 17.37
CA ILE A 111 -7.74 16.94 15.99
C ILE A 111 -7.45 15.65 15.20
N PRO A 112 -6.52 14.78 15.63
CA PRO A 112 -6.33 13.48 14.96
C PRO A 112 -7.54 12.56 15.13
N GLY A 113 -8.32 12.73 16.20
CA GLY A 113 -9.58 12.01 16.44
C GLY A 113 -10.65 12.28 15.37
N MET A 114 -10.76 13.51 14.85
CA MET A 114 -11.68 13.82 13.74
C MET A 114 -11.26 13.17 12.43
N ILE A 115 -9.96 12.94 12.22
CA ILE A 115 -9.43 12.29 11.01
C ILE A 115 -9.72 10.79 11.04
N LYS A 116 -9.38 10.11 12.14
CA LYS A 116 -9.49 8.65 12.23
C LYS A 116 -10.71 8.20 13.04
N SER A 117 -10.90 8.67 14.25
CA SER A 117 -11.86 8.10 15.20
C SER A 117 -13.34 8.42 14.91
N GLY A 118 -13.61 9.44 14.09
CA GLY A 118 -14.98 9.79 13.68
C GLY A 118 -15.60 8.73 12.76
N ASP A 119 -15.19 8.72 11.50
CA ASP A 119 -15.74 7.85 10.44
C ASP A 119 -14.80 6.69 10.08
N LEU A 120 -13.62 6.59 10.71
CA LEU A 120 -12.62 5.54 10.41
C LEU A 120 -12.20 5.44 8.94
N PHE A 121 -12.42 6.51 8.17
CA PHE A 121 -12.27 6.62 6.71
C PHE A 121 -13.31 5.87 5.88
N VAL A 122 -14.43 5.44 6.46
CA VAL A 122 -15.47 4.66 5.75
C VAL A 122 -16.12 5.49 4.65
N GLY A 123 -16.64 6.68 4.95
CA GLY A 123 -17.21 7.62 3.99
C GLY A 123 -16.20 8.03 2.90
N LYS A 124 -14.93 8.24 3.27
CA LYS A 124 -13.86 8.48 2.28
C LYS A 124 -13.71 7.29 1.33
N ALA A 125 -13.58 6.07 1.86
CA ALA A 125 -13.44 4.86 1.06
C ALA A 125 -14.65 4.62 0.16
N ARG A 126 -15.87 4.84 0.66
CA ARG A 126 -17.12 4.76 -0.11
C ARG A 126 -17.11 5.72 -1.29
N LYS A 127 -16.84 7.01 -1.04
CA LYS A 127 -16.76 8.04 -2.10
C LYS A 127 -15.71 7.68 -3.14
N GLU A 128 -14.56 7.21 -2.69
CA GLU A 128 -13.45 6.79 -3.54
C GLU A 128 -13.74 5.56 -4.40
N LEU A 129 -14.69 4.73 -3.99
CA LEU A 129 -15.22 3.58 -4.75
C LEU A 129 -16.45 3.95 -5.59
N GLY A 130 -16.87 5.22 -5.60
CA GLY A 130 -18.07 5.68 -6.31
C GLY A 130 -19.38 5.32 -5.62
N LEU A 131 -19.34 4.94 -4.35
CA LEU A 131 -20.53 4.63 -3.55
C LEU A 131 -21.08 5.91 -2.90
N LYS A 132 -22.41 5.97 -2.72
CA LYS A 132 -23.06 7.04 -1.95
C LYS A 132 -22.56 7.01 -0.50
N SER A 133 -22.25 8.19 0.05
CA SER A 133 -21.79 8.36 1.44
C SER A 133 -22.81 7.74 2.39
#